data_AF-A0A7X0EWB3-F1
#
_entry.id   AF-A0A7X0EWB3-F1
#
_cell.length_a   1.000
_cell.length_b   1.000
_cell.length_c   1.000
_cell.angle_alpha   90.00
_cell.angle_beta   90.00
_cell.angle_gamma   90.00
#
_symmetry.space_group_name_H-M   'P 1'
#
loop_
_entity.id
_entity.type
_entity.pdbx_description
1 polymer ?
#
loop_
_entity_poly.entity_id
_entity_poly.type
_entity_poly.pdbx_seq_one_letter_code
_entity_poly.pdbx_strand_id
1 'polypeptide(L)'
;MSLGPYTYVTLSMPRGDDPRLTVSFHTGAVRVHTSVIDERRPYLSLSTPEANVSVSTTGDGPITDADLSLARDIYAAAAQYLADCEHLHTQQQATDQTAA
;
A
#
# COMPACT_ATOMS: atom_id res chain seq x y z
N MET A 1 6.29 21.74 9.30
CA MET A 1 5.63 21.75 7.97
C MET A 1 5.05 20.36 7.75
N SER A 2 3.72 20.25 7.61
CA SER A 2 3.09 19.00 7.19
C SER A 2 3.09 19.00 5.66
N LEU A 3 3.80 18.08 5.03
CA LEU A 3 3.68 17.85 3.60
C LEU A 3 2.27 17.27 3.36
N GLY A 4 1.47 17.91 2.49
CA GLY A 4 0.21 17.34 2.03
C GLY A 4 0.41 15.98 1.36
N PRO A 5 -0.66 15.21 1.07
CA PRO A 5 -0.50 13.88 0.51
C PRO A 5 0.32 13.91 -0.79
N TYR A 6 1.30 13.01 -0.91
CA TYR A 6 2.18 12.94 -2.06
C TYR A 6 2.50 11.50 -2.45
N THR A 7 2.71 11.29 -3.74
CA THR A 7 3.27 10.04 -4.27
C THR A 7 4.77 10.23 -4.44
N TYR A 8 5.56 9.27 -3.98
CA TYR A 8 7.01 9.31 -4.12
C TYR A 8 7.51 8.00 -4.71
N VAL A 9 8.34 8.12 -5.75
CA VAL A 9 8.96 6.99 -6.44
C VAL A 9 10.46 7.06 -6.19
N THR A 10 11.04 5.96 -5.71
CA THR A 10 12.49 5.81 -5.57
C THR A 10 12.97 4.70 -6.49
N LEU A 11 13.98 5.00 -7.29
CA LEU A 11 14.79 4.01 -7.99
C LEU A 11 16.17 3.98 -7.34
N SER A 12 16.57 2.82 -6.81
CA SER A 12 17.91 2.60 -6.27
C SER A 12 18.66 1.62 -7.16
N MET A 13 19.90 1.96 -7.51
CA MET A 13 20.79 1.13 -8.31
C MET A 13 22.14 0.96 -7.57
N PRO A 14 22.21 0.10 -6.54
CA PRO A 14 23.47 -0.23 -5.89
C PRO A 14 24.40 -0.91 -6.90
N ARG A 15 25.71 -0.62 -6.85
CA ARG A 15 26.68 -1.29 -7.73
C ARG A 15 26.75 -2.79 -7.38
N GLY A 16 26.32 -3.63 -8.31
CA GLY A 16 26.38 -5.09 -8.17
C GLY A 16 25.06 -5.77 -7.80
N ASP A 17 24.00 -4.99 -7.53
CA ASP A 17 22.65 -5.49 -7.25
C ASP A 17 21.68 -5.11 -8.38
N ASP A 18 20.59 -5.86 -8.46
CA ASP A 18 19.49 -5.56 -9.37
C ASP A 18 18.79 -4.25 -8.99
N PRO A 19 18.33 -3.46 -9.98
CA PRO A 19 17.67 -2.18 -9.75
C PRO A 19 16.37 -2.36 -8.94
N ARG A 20 16.21 -1.56 -7.89
CA ARG A 20 15.05 -1.61 -7.00
C ARG A 20 14.12 -0.42 -7.24
N LEU A 21 12.87 -0.70 -7.61
CA LEU A 21 11.80 0.29 -7.73
C LEU A 21 10.87 0.22 -6.51
N THR A 22 10.59 1.37 -5.90
CA THR A 22 9.61 1.51 -4.81
C THR A 22 8.63 2.61 -5.13
N VAL A 23 7.34 2.34 -4.99
CA VAL A 23 6.26 3.33 -5.12
C VAL A 23 5.57 3.48 -3.77
N SER A 24 5.63 4.69 -3.19
CA SER A 24 5.02 5.01 -1.90
C SER A 24 3.93 6.08 -2.04
N PHE A 25 2.80 5.88 -1.36
CA PHE A 25 1.76 6.87 -1.15
C PHE A 25 1.85 7.36 0.29
N HIS A 26 1.99 8.67 0.46
CA HIS A 26 2.10 9.30 1.76
C HIS A 26 0.90 10.20 2.03
N THR A 27 0.35 10.08 3.23
CA THR A 27 -0.41 11.13 3.90
C THR A 27 0.38 11.55 5.15
N GLY A 28 -0.04 12.60 5.86
CA GLY A 28 0.59 13.00 7.11
C GLY A 28 0.51 11.93 8.23
N ALA A 29 -0.33 10.91 8.08
CA ALA A 29 -0.57 9.88 9.09
C ALA A 29 -0.13 8.47 8.66
N VAL A 30 -0.10 8.18 7.34
CA VAL A 30 0.14 6.83 6.81
C VAL A 30 1.06 6.91 5.60
N ARG A 31 2.00 5.96 5.53
CA ARG A 31 2.77 5.63 4.33
C ARG A 31 2.45 4.20 3.91
N VAL A 32 2.08 4.02 2.66
CA VAL A 32 1.87 2.69 2.04
C VAL A 32 2.80 2.55 0.85
N HIS A 33 3.53 1.44 0.75
CA HIS A 33 4.39 1.20 -0.42
C HIS A 33 4.50 -0.28 -0.78
N THR A 34 4.83 -0.53 -2.04
CA THR A 34 5.21 -1.87 -2.52
C THR A 34 6.57 -1.81 -3.18
N SER A 35 7.34 -2.88 -3.02
CA SER A 35 8.61 -3.08 -3.71
C SER A 35 8.93 -4.58 -3.80
N VAL A 36 9.93 -4.93 -4.60
CA VAL A 36 10.46 -6.28 -4.72
C VAL A 36 11.89 -6.26 -4.17
N ILE A 37 12.16 -7.08 -3.16
CA ILE A 37 13.52 -7.30 -2.64
C ILE A 37 14.20 -8.34 -3.54
N ASP A 38 15.38 -7.99 -4.05
CA ASP A 38 16.26 -8.85 -4.86
C ASP A 38 15.54 -9.55 -6.03
N GLU A 39 14.64 -8.82 -6.71
CA GLU A 39 13.79 -9.31 -7.82
C GLU A 39 12.93 -10.56 -7.51
N ARG A 40 12.86 -10.97 -6.24
CA ARG A 40 12.33 -12.29 -5.86
C ARG A 40 11.26 -12.25 -4.78
N ARG A 41 11.21 -11.17 -4.00
CA ARG A 41 10.35 -11.07 -2.81
C ARG A 41 9.50 -9.80 -2.87
N PRO A 42 8.27 -9.87 -3.41
CA PRO A 42 7.35 -8.76 -3.32
C PRO A 42 6.93 -8.57 -1.86
N TYR A 43 6.87 -7.32 -1.42
CA TYR A 43 6.29 -6.97 -0.13
C TYR A 43 5.44 -5.71 -0.23
N LEU A 44 4.43 -5.66 0.63
CA LEU A 44 3.56 -4.52 0.87
C LEU A 44 3.88 -4.02 2.27
N SER A 45 4.16 -2.73 2.42
CA SER A 45 4.38 -2.11 3.72
C SER A 45 3.38 -0.99 3.96
N LEU A 46 2.89 -0.93 5.19
CA LEU A 46 2.03 0.12 5.71
C LEU A 46 2.63 0.59 7.04
N SER A 47 2.99 1.87 7.11
CA SER A 47 3.61 2.45 8.30
C SER A 47 2.92 3.74 8.72
N THR A 48 2.71 3.88 10.02
CA THR A 48 2.30 5.10 10.73
C THR A 48 3.43 5.50 11.69
N PRO A 49 3.35 6.67 12.36
CA PRO A 49 4.31 7.01 13.42
C PRO A 49 4.37 5.99 14.57
N GLU A 50 3.27 5.27 14.83
CA GLU A 50 3.10 4.36 15.97
C GLU A 50 3.32 2.88 15.61
N ALA A 51 3.16 2.50 14.33
CA ALA A 51 3.24 1.11 13.89
C ALA A 51 3.83 0.96 12.49
N ASN A 52 4.58 -0.12 12.28
CA ASN A 52 5.04 -0.53 10.96
C ASN A 52 4.62 -1.98 10.71
N VAL A 53 3.85 -2.18 9.65
CA VAL A 53 3.43 -3.49 9.18
C VAL A 53 4.06 -3.72 7.82
N SER A 54 4.69 -4.88 7.65
CA SER A 54 5.17 -5.35 6.36
C SER A 54 4.61 -6.74 6.12
N VAL A 55 4.00 -6.92 4.96
CA VAL A 55 3.46 -8.19 4.48
C VAL A 55 4.32 -8.61 3.30
N SER A 56 5.10 -9.68 3.50
CA SER A 56 5.81 -10.39 2.44
C SER A 56 5.12 -11.73 2.29
N THR A 57 4.66 -12.05 1.08
CA THR A 57 3.95 -13.31 0.85
C THR A 57 4.92 -14.49 0.82
N THR A 58 6.13 -14.30 0.30
CA THR A 58 7.15 -15.36 0.33
C THR A 58 7.92 -15.34 1.66
N GLY A 59 8.24 -16.49 2.25
CA GLY A 59 9.49 -16.74 3.00
C GLY A 59 10.64 -16.92 1.99
N ASP A 60 11.94 -16.91 2.32
CA ASP A 60 13.11 -16.83 1.38
C ASP A 60 13.17 -17.75 0.12
N GLY A 61 12.13 -18.52 -0.19
CA GLY A 61 11.92 -19.29 -1.42
C GLY A 61 11.09 -18.62 -2.53
N PRO A 62 10.77 -19.38 -3.60
CA PRO A 62 10.00 -18.90 -4.76
C PRO A 62 8.54 -18.61 -4.41
N ILE A 63 7.89 -17.74 -5.21
CA ILE A 63 6.45 -17.46 -5.12
C ILE A 63 5.66 -18.73 -5.43
N THR A 64 4.73 -19.06 -4.54
CA THR A 64 3.82 -20.21 -4.61
C THR A 64 2.38 -19.78 -4.90
N ASP A 65 1.51 -20.75 -5.20
CA ASP A 65 0.08 -20.49 -5.36
C ASP A 65 -0.58 -19.95 -4.08
N ALA A 66 -0.07 -20.35 -2.90
CA ALA A 66 -0.54 -19.83 -1.62
C ALA A 66 -0.22 -18.33 -1.48
N ASP A 67 0.98 -17.93 -1.90
CA ASP A 67 1.42 -16.53 -1.90
C ASP A 67 0.55 -15.68 -2.83
N LEU A 68 0.20 -16.23 -3.99
CA LEU A 68 -0.72 -15.60 -4.94
C LEU A 68 -2.14 -15.50 -4.38
N SER A 69 -2.63 -16.52 -3.69
CA SER A 69 -3.94 -16.49 -3.04
C SER A 69 -3.99 -15.41 -1.98
N LEU A 70 -2.98 -15.35 -1.10
CA LEU A 70 -2.90 -14.34 -0.05
C LEU A 70 -2.82 -12.92 -0.64
N ALA A 71 -2.02 -12.71 -1.68
CA ALA A 71 -1.95 -11.41 -2.35
C ALA A 71 -3.31 -10.98 -2.94
N ARG A 72 -4.09 -11.91 -3.51
CA ARG A 72 -5.44 -11.64 -4.01
C ARG A 72 -6.42 -11.32 -2.89
N ASP A 73 -6.35 -12.02 -1.77
CA ASP A 73 -7.20 -11.76 -0.61
C ASP A 73 -6.93 -10.35 -0.03
N ILE A 74 -5.66 -9.96 0.08
CA ILE A 74 -5.27 -8.60 0.48
C ILE A 74 -5.84 -7.56 -0.48
N TYR A 75 -5.72 -7.79 -1.79
CA TYR A 75 -6.27 -6.89 -2.80
C TYR A 75 -7.80 -6.77 -2.69
N ALA A 76 -8.51 -7.89 -2.55
CA ALA A 76 -9.96 -7.90 -2.44
C ALA A 76 -10.44 -7.15 -1.18
N ALA A 77 -9.75 -7.36 -0.04
CA ALA A 77 -10.04 -6.63 1.19
C ALA A 77 -9.80 -5.12 1.05
N ALA A 78 -8.70 -4.72 0.41
CA ALA A 78 -8.40 -3.31 0.15
C ALA A 78 -9.42 -2.67 -0.80
N ALA A 79 -9.86 -3.39 -1.83
CA ALA A 79 -10.89 -2.92 -2.75
C ALA A 79 -12.25 -2.74 -2.07
N GLN A 80 -12.63 -3.68 -1.19
CA GLN A 80 -13.85 -3.53 -0.39
C GLN A 80 -13.77 -2.33 0.55
N TYR A 81 -12.63 -2.13 1.21
CA TYR A 81 -12.40 -0.95 2.05
C TYR A 81 -12.58 0.36 1.27
N LEU A 82 -12.06 0.44 0.04
CA LEU A 82 -12.27 1.59 -0.84
C LEU A 82 -13.76 1.82 -1.12
N ALA A 83 -14.48 0.77 -1.53
CA ALA A 83 -15.91 0.87 -1.84
C ALA A 83 -16.73 1.37 -0.64
N ASP A 84 -16.41 0.89 0.56
CA ASP A 84 -17.06 1.33 1.80
C ASP A 84 -16.77 2.82 2.08
N CYS A 85 -15.52 3.26 1.90
CA CYS A 85 -15.15 4.67 2.02
C CYS A 85 -15.90 5.56 1.02
N GLU A 86 -15.99 5.16 -0.24
CA GLU A 86 -16.72 5.90 -1.28
C GLU A 86 -18.21 5.99 -0.98
N HIS A 87 -18.79 4.88 -0.48
CA HIS A 87 -20.18 4.83 -0.07
C HIS A 87 -20.47 5.81 1.08
N LEU A 88 -19.67 5.75 2.15
CA LEU A 88 -19.81 6.64 3.31
C LEU A 88 -19.59 8.10 2.94
N HIS A 89 -18.60 8.40 2.08
CA HIS A 89 -18.36 9.75 1.60
C HIS A 89 -19.58 10.32 0.85
N THR A 90 -20.19 9.52 -0.01
CA THR A 90 -21.40 9.89 -0.75
C THR A 90 -22.58 10.16 0.20
N GLN A 91 -22.78 9.30 1.20
CA GLN A 91 -23.84 9.48 2.21
C GLN A 91 -23.68 10.77 3.02
N GLN A 92 -22.44 11.09 3.43
CA GLN A 92 -22.13 12.30 4.18
C GLN A 92 -22.45 13.56 3.36
N GLN A 93 -22.06 13.59 2.07
CA GLN A 93 -22.38 14.71 1.18
C GLN A 93 -23.89 14.91 0.99
N ALA A 94 -24.67 13.82 0.86
CA ALA A 94 -26.12 13.92 0.74
C ALA A 94 -26.78 14.47 2.02
N THR A 95 -26.26 14.09 3.18
CA THR A 95 -26.74 14.57 4.48
C THR A 95 -26.47 16.06 4.66
N ASP A 96 -25.26 16.52 4.33
CA ASP A 96 -24.89 17.94 4.41
C ASP A 96 -25.70 18.82 3.45
N GLN A 97 -26.04 18.31 2.26
CA GLN A 97 -26.91 19.03 1.31
C GLN A 97 -28.37 19.13 1.74
N THR A 98 -28.84 18.21 2.59
CA THR A 98 -30.23 18.22 3.09
C THR A 98 -30.36 19.08 4.37
N ALA A 99 -29.24 19.36 5.04
CA ALA A 99 -29.16 20.19 6.25
C ALA A 99 -28.83 21.68 5.98
N ALA A 100 -28.49 22.03 4.74
CA ALA A 100 -28.25 23.40 4.26
C ALA A 100 -29.48 24.01 3.58
#